data_AF-A0A2A2LDL2-F1
#
_entry.id   AF-A0A2A2LDL2-F1
#
_cell.length_a   1.000
_cell.length_b   1.000
_cell.length_c   1.000
_cell.angle_alpha   90.00
_cell.angle_beta   90.00
_cell.angle_gamma   90.00
#
_symmetry.space_group_name_H-M   'P 1'
#
loop_
_entity.id
_entity.type
_entity.pdbx_description
1 polymer ?
#
loop_
_entity_poly.entity_id
_entity_poly.type
_entity_poly.pdbx_seq_one_letter_code
_entity_poly.pdbx_strand_id
1 'polypeptide(L)'
;MELFEKKRLQADQQKIRWEKWQMDKREAEQRAKEFAAYWRRRHEEDKDLWRDKDFANANDKMSRAGYKGKHGNLEIPEDKRIEQEALYMQVTVGDHDGNKQIRCAREWEKLMGMTRINAQRLFIKNANKLLTRYGWNPPEGWY
;
A
#
# COMPACT_ATOMS: atom_id res chain seq x y z
N MET A 1 -52.07 37.26 -31.88
CA MET A 1 -51.33 37.47 -30.63
C MET A 1 -50.89 36.16 -29.98
N GLU A 2 -51.74 35.12 -29.89
CA GLU A 2 -51.42 33.83 -29.26
C GLU A 2 -50.13 33.12 -29.76
N LEU A 3 -49.84 33.15 -31.07
CA LEU A 3 -48.69 32.42 -31.61
C LEU A 3 -47.35 33.03 -31.15
N PHE A 4 -47.29 34.36 -31.01
CA PHE A 4 -46.10 35.06 -30.55
C PHE A 4 -45.86 34.85 -29.05
N GLU A 5 -46.93 34.84 -28.25
CA GLU A 5 -46.84 34.53 -26.82
C GLU A 5 -46.41 33.09 -26.58
N LYS A 6 -46.95 32.13 -27.34
CA LYS A 6 -46.51 30.72 -27.30
C LYS A 6 -45.02 30.57 -27.66
N LYS A 7 -44.55 31.26 -28.71
CA LYS A 7 -43.13 31.24 -29.09
C LYS A 7 -42.22 31.88 -28.03
N ARG A 8 -42.66 32.96 -27.37
CA ARG A 8 -41.91 33.62 -26.29
C ARG A 8 -41.80 32.71 -25.05
N LEU A 9 -42.90 32.10 -24.63
CA LEU A 9 -42.92 31.11 -23.55
C LEU A 9 -42.01 29.90 -23.83
N GLN A 10 -41.99 29.41 -25.07
CA GLN A 10 -41.08 28.34 -25.47
C GLN A 10 -39.61 28.77 -25.41
N ALA A 11 -39.29 29.99 -25.82
CA ALA A 11 -37.93 30.54 -25.73
C ALA A 11 -37.49 30.69 -24.27
N ASP A 12 -38.37 31.18 -23.39
CA ASP A 12 -38.08 31.30 -21.96
C ASP A 12 -37.86 29.93 -21.31
N GLN A 13 -38.68 28.93 -21.65
CA GLN A 13 -38.48 27.55 -21.19
C GLN A 13 -37.18 26.93 -21.69
N GLN A 14 -36.80 27.18 -22.95
CA GLN A 14 -35.51 26.72 -23.49
C GLN A 14 -34.33 27.37 -22.78
N LYS A 15 -34.43 28.67 -22.47
CA LYS A 15 -33.42 29.39 -21.70
C LYS A 15 -33.26 28.81 -20.29
N ILE A 16 -34.37 28.58 -19.58
CA ILE A 16 -34.37 27.96 -18.25
C ILE A 16 -33.74 26.55 -18.29
N ARG A 17 -34.08 25.75 -19.30
CA ARG A 17 -33.49 24.40 -19.49
C ARG A 17 -31.99 24.46 -19.73
N TRP A 18 -31.55 25.41 -20.55
CA TRP A 18 -30.14 25.62 -20.86
C TRP A 18 -29.35 26.05 -19.61
N GLU A 19 -29.88 27.00 -18.85
CA GLU A 19 -29.27 27.47 -17.60
C GLU A 19 -29.18 26.34 -16.56
N LYS A 20 -30.24 25.54 -16.42
CA LYS A 20 -30.24 24.37 -15.55
C LYS A 20 -29.18 23.33 -15.98
N TRP A 21 -29.10 23.02 -17.27
CA TRP A 21 -28.10 22.09 -17.78
C TRP A 21 -26.66 22.56 -17.52
N GLN A 22 -26.39 23.86 -17.65
CA GLN A 22 -25.07 24.44 -17.35
C GLN A 22 -24.71 24.26 -15.87
N MET A 23 -25.68 24.44 -14.96
CA MET A 23 -25.48 24.23 -13.52
C MET A 23 -25.22 22.75 -13.21
N ASP A 24 -26.07 21.86 -13.72
CA ASP A 24 -25.96 20.41 -13.51
C ASP A 24 -24.60 19.89 -14.04
N LYS A 25 -24.14 20.40 -15.19
CA LYS A 25 -22.82 20.07 -15.75
C LYS A 25 -21.68 20.49 -14.82
N ARG A 26 -21.70 21.72 -14.30
CA ARG A 26 -20.68 22.20 -13.36
C ARG A 26 -20.66 21.39 -12.07
N GLU A 27 -21.83 21.06 -11.55
CA GLU A 27 -21.96 20.23 -10.35
C GLU A 27 -21.42 18.82 -10.58
N ALA A 28 -21.73 18.21 -11.74
CA ALA A 28 -21.18 16.92 -12.12
C ALA A 28 -19.65 16.94 -12.26
N GLU A 29 -19.09 17.99 -12.88
CA GLU A 29 -17.63 18.18 -12.98
C GLU A 29 -16.98 18.34 -11.60
N GLN A 30 -17.63 19.07 -10.68
CA GLN A 30 -17.14 19.26 -9.32
C GLN A 30 -17.19 17.96 -8.52
N ARG A 31 -18.31 17.22 -8.58
CA ARG A 31 -18.44 15.89 -7.96
C ARG A 31 -17.40 14.91 -8.51
N ALA A 32 -17.09 14.96 -9.81
CA ALA A 32 -16.05 14.11 -10.40
C ALA A 32 -14.66 14.44 -9.83
N LYS A 33 -14.33 15.72 -9.63
CA LYS A 33 -13.08 16.15 -8.97
C LYS A 33 -13.01 15.68 -7.52
N GLU A 34 -14.09 15.84 -6.78
CA GLU A 34 -14.19 15.42 -5.38
C GLU A 34 -14.07 13.90 -5.24
N PHE A 35 -14.72 13.14 -6.13
CA PHE A 35 -14.63 11.69 -6.18
C PHE A 35 -13.21 11.23 -6.51
N ALA A 36 -12.55 11.85 -7.49
CA ALA A 36 -11.14 11.56 -7.81
C ALA A 36 -10.20 11.89 -6.64
N ALA A 37 -10.43 13.00 -5.93
CA ALA A 37 -9.65 13.38 -4.75
C ALA A 37 -9.89 12.45 -3.56
N TYR A 38 -11.14 11.98 -3.37
CA TYR A 38 -11.48 10.95 -2.38
C TYR A 38 -10.73 9.65 -2.67
N TRP A 39 -10.79 9.14 -3.91
CA TRP A 39 -10.09 7.90 -4.26
C TRP A 39 -8.57 8.05 -4.23
N ARG A 40 -8.02 9.22 -4.54
CA ARG A 40 -6.58 9.50 -4.38
C ARG A 40 -6.16 9.43 -2.92
N ARG A 41 -6.86 10.15 -2.03
CA ARG A 41 -6.63 10.08 -0.58
C ARG A 41 -6.81 8.66 -0.05
N ARG A 42 -7.84 7.96 -0.49
CA ARG A 42 -8.09 6.59 -0.06
C ARG A 42 -7.05 5.60 -0.59
N HIS A 43 -6.50 5.82 -1.77
CA HIS A 43 -5.35 5.04 -2.25
C HIS A 43 -4.07 5.32 -1.46
N GLU A 44 -3.93 6.52 -0.91
CA GLU A 44 -2.86 6.88 0.03
C GLU A 44 -3.10 6.26 1.42
N GLU A 45 -4.31 6.36 1.97
CA GLU A 45 -4.67 5.98 3.35
C GLU A 45 -5.02 4.48 3.53
N ASP A 46 -5.90 3.92 2.70
CA ASP A 46 -6.51 2.58 2.88
C ASP A 46 -5.53 1.45 2.53
N LYS A 47 -4.45 1.79 1.83
CA LYS A 47 -3.44 0.83 1.40
C LYS A 47 -2.39 0.61 2.51
N ASP A 48 -2.21 1.52 3.46
CA ASP A 48 -1.12 1.49 4.45
C ASP A 48 -1.44 0.67 5.71
N LEU A 49 -2.66 0.73 6.26
CA LEU A 49 -3.00 0.00 7.50
C LEU A 49 -2.97 -1.52 7.34
N TRP A 50 -3.47 -2.03 6.21
CA TRP A 50 -3.40 -3.47 5.93
C TRP A 50 -1.96 -3.93 5.70
N ARG A 51 -1.15 -3.12 5.00
CA ARG A 51 0.25 -3.46 4.73
C ARG A 51 1.11 -3.44 5.97
N ASP A 52 0.84 -2.54 6.91
CA ASP A 52 1.53 -2.52 8.21
C ASP A 52 1.18 -3.78 9.03
N LYS A 53 -0.09 -4.23 8.98
CA LYS A 53 -0.50 -5.51 9.58
C LYS A 53 0.18 -6.71 8.91
N ASP A 54 0.20 -6.78 7.58
CA ASP A 54 0.84 -7.86 6.85
C ASP A 54 2.36 -7.88 7.05
N PHE A 55 2.98 -6.69 7.12
CA PHE A 55 4.39 -6.53 7.44
C PHE A 55 4.69 -7.01 8.86
N ALA A 56 3.90 -6.60 9.86
CA ALA A 56 4.04 -7.05 11.23
C ALA A 56 3.89 -8.57 11.36
N ASN A 57 2.88 -9.15 10.71
CA ASN A 57 2.66 -10.60 10.66
C ASN A 57 3.81 -11.34 9.96
N ALA A 58 4.32 -10.82 8.84
CA ALA A 58 5.47 -11.39 8.16
C ALA A 58 6.73 -11.32 9.03
N ASN A 59 6.96 -10.21 9.74
CA ASN A 59 8.09 -10.04 10.66
C ASN A 59 8.00 -11.01 11.85
N ASP A 60 6.81 -11.16 12.44
CA ASP A 60 6.56 -12.11 13.53
C ASP A 60 6.83 -13.56 13.12
N LYS A 61 6.41 -13.96 11.92
CA LYS A 61 6.74 -15.29 11.39
C LYS A 61 8.22 -15.44 11.08
N MET A 62 8.85 -14.39 10.55
CA MET A 62 10.28 -14.39 10.23
C MET A 62 11.18 -14.51 11.47
N SER A 63 10.76 -13.99 12.63
CA SER A 63 11.50 -14.15 13.88
C SER A 63 11.59 -15.61 14.34
N ARG A 64 10.63 -16.45 13.90
CA ARG A 64 10.54 -17.89 14.17
C ARG A 64 10.85 -18.73 12.94
N ALA A 65 11.42 -18.13 11.92
CA ALA A 65 11.65 -18.80 10.66
C ALA A 65 12.91 -19.68 10.72
N GLY A 66 12.78 -20.82 10.05
CA GLY A 66 13.64 -21.98 10.23
C GLY A 66 12.92 -23.03 11.08
N TYR A 67 12.38 -24.04 10.41
CA TYR A 67 11.69 -25.15 11.05
C TYR A 67 12.66 -25.97 11.90
N LYS A 68 12.27 -26.26 13.14
CA LYS A 68 12.96 -27.21 14.03
C LYS A 68 11.93 -28.15 14.61
N GLY A 69 12.01 -29.44 14.29
CA GLY A 69 11.04 -30.42 14.75
C GLY A 69 11.27 -31.85 14.28
N LYS A 70 10.22 -32.68 14.41
CA LYS A 70 10.27 -34.13 14.15
C LYS A 70 10.68 -34.47 12.70
N HIS A 71 10.39 -33.58 11.75
CA HIS A 71 10.69 -33.77 10.34
C HIS A 71 12.05 -33.19 9.91
N GLY A 72 12.90 -32.81 10.87
CA GLY A 72 14.23 -32.27 10.64
C GLY A 72 14.38 -30.81 11.04
N ASN A 73 15.54 -30.24 10.73
CA ASN A 73 15.87 -28.85 10.98
C ASN A 73 16.20 -28.16 9.66
N LEU A 74 15.46 -27.11 9.34
CA LEU A 74 15.69 -26.26 8.17
C LEU A 74 16.07 -24.88 8.69
N GLU A 75 17.27 -24.43 8.38
CA GLU A 75 17.72 -23.09 8.75
C GLU A 75 17.76 -22.19 7.52
N ILE A 76 17.34 -20.93 7.72
CA ILE A 76 17.47 -19.91 6.68
C ILE A 76 18.95 -19.54 6.55
N PRO A 77 19.51 -19.54 5.34
CA PRO A 77 20.87 -19.07 5.08
C PRO A 77 21.10 -17.64 5.61
N GLU A 78 22.28 -17.39 6.17
CA GLU A 78 22.58 -16.11 6.84
C GLU A 78 22.52 -14.92 5.87
N ASP A 79 22.94 -15.10 4.62
CA ASP A 79 22.82 -14.07 3.57
C ASP A 79 21.35 -13.61 3.40
N LYS A 80 20.41 -14.55 3.43
CA LYS A 80 18.98 -14.27 3.33
C LYS A 80 18.41 -13.62 4.58
N ARG A 81 18.94 -13.93 5.76
CA ARG A 81 18.57 -13.19 6.99
C ARG A 81 19.04 -11.74 6.90
N ILE A 82 20.28 -11.51 6.48
CA ILE A 82 20.86 -10.18 6.34
C ILE A 82 20.09 -9.33 5.31
N GLU A 83 19.77 -9.90 4.14
CA GLU A 83 18.93 -9.24 3.12
C GLU A 83 17.57 -8.80 3.72
N GLN A 84 16.99 -9.65 4.57
CA GLN A 84 15.68 -9.41 5.14
C GLN A 84 15.69 -8.38 6.26
N GLU A 85 16.76 -8.32 7.03
CA GLU A 85 17.00 -7.27 8.02
C GLU A 85 17.29 -5.91 7.39
N ALA A 86 18.03 -5.88 6.28
CA ALA A 86 18.22 -4.63 5.53
C ALA A 86 16.87 -4.06 5.07
N LEU A 87 15.97 -4.90 4.57
CA LEU A 87 14.62 -4.50 4.21
C LEU A 87 13.81 -4.04 5.43
N TYR A 88 13.94 -4.71 6.58
CA TYR A 88 13.32 -4.27 7.82
C TYR A 88 13.77 -2.86 8.20
N MET A 89 15.09 -2.59 8.19
CA MET A 89 15.65 -1.28 8.47
C MET A 89 15.13 -0.21 7.51
N GLN A 90 15.07 -0.51 6.21
CA GLN A 90 14.51 0.42 5.21
C GLN A 90 13.02 0.73 5.46
N VAL A 91 12.25 -0.21 6.01
CA VAL A 91 10.84 0.00 6.35
C VAL A 91 10.66 0.84 7.61
N THR A 92 11.48 0.61 8.65
CA THR A 92 11.30 1.22 9.97
C THR A 92 12.07 2.52 10.15
N VAL A 93 13.28 2.60 9.60
CA VAL A 93 14.19 3.75 9.75
C VAL A 93 14.22 4.60 8.48
N GLY A 94 14.11 3.98 7.31
CA GLY A 94 14.27 4.67 6.02
C GLY A 94 15.67 4.47 5.46
N ASP A 95 16.22 5.47 4.78
CA ASP A 95 17.55 5.38 4.18
C ASP A 95 18.66 5.18 5.23
N HIS A 96 19.72 4.50 4.81
CA HIS A 96 20.87 4.15 5.64
C HIS A 96 21.47 5.40 6.31
N ASP A 97 21.54 5.38 7.65
CA ASP A 97 21.94 6.52 8.49
C ASP A 97 23.47 6.66 8.69
N GLY A 98 24.25 5.76 8.10
CA GLY A 98 25.71 5.71 8.25
C GLY A 98 26.20 4.73 9.33
N ASN A 99 25.30 4.03 10.02
CA ASN A 99 25.65 3.03 11.01
C ASN A 99 26.24 1.76 10.38
N LYS A 100 27.56 1.59 10.52
CA LYS A 100 28.30 0.43 10.00
C LYS A 100 28.42 -0.74 10.98
N GLN A 101 27.90 -0.62 12.20
CA GLN A 101 28.04 -1.64 13.24
C GLN A 101 26.99 -2.75 13.14
N ILE A 102 25.88 -2.49 12.45
CA ILE A 102 24.83 -3.49 12.23
C ILE A 102 25.21 -4.45 11.11
N ARG A 103 24.89 -5.74 11.28
CA ARG A 103 25.27 -6.78 10.31
C ARG A 103 24.69 -6.56 8.90
N CYS A 104 23.54 -5.89 8.81
CA CYS A 104 22.86 -5.61 7.54
C CYS A 104 23.29 -4.28 6.89
N ALA A 105 24.21 -3.51 7.47
CA ALA A 105 24.60 -2.18 7.00
C ALA A 105 24.90 -2.15 5.49
N ARG A 106 25.74 -3.09 5.02
CA ARG A 106 26.13 -3.17 3.61
C ARG A 106 24.96 -3.47 2.67
N GLU A 107 24.00 -4.29 3.11
CA GLU A 107 22.82 -4.61 2.30
C GLU A 107 21.77 -3.50 2.39
N TRP A 108 21.69 -2.79 3.52
CA TRP A 108 20.80 -1.65 3.72
C TRP A 108 21.25 -0.43 2.91
N GLU A 109 22.56 -0.18 2.79
CA GLU A 109 23.11 0.88 1.93
C GLU A 109 22.71 0.70 0.46
N LYS A 110 22.55 -0.53 -0.03
CA LYS A 110 22.07 -0.82 -1.41
C LYS A 110 20.60 -0.44 -1.62
N LEU A 111 19.84 -0.25 -0.56
CA LEU A 111 18.42 0.07 -0.60
C LEU A 111 18.15 1.59 -0.55
N MET A 112 19.20 2.43 -0.48
CA MET A 112 19.03 3.89 -0.45
C MET A 112 18.14 4.40 -1.59
N GLY A 113 17.19 5.27 -1.25
CA GLY A 113 16.19 5.80 -2.18
C GLY A 113 14.98 4.87 -2.41
N MET A 114 14.98 3.66 -1.84
CA MET A 114 13.81 2.79 -1.87
C MET A 114 12.73 3.32 -0.93
N THR A 115 11.53 3.54 -1.45
CA THR A 115 10.40 3.98 -0.62
C THR A 115 10.01 2.93 0.41
N ARG A 116 9.56 3.37 1.60
CA ARG A 116 9.02 2.50 2.67
C ARG A 116 8.04 1.46 2.13
N ILE A 117 7.13 1.87 1.24
CA ILE A 117 6.11 0.99 0.64
C ILE A 117 6.76 -0.12 -0.22
N ASN A 118 7.76 0.22 -1.03
CA ASN A 118 8.43 -0.77 -1.86
C ASN A 118 9.27 -1.73 -1.00
N ALA A 119 9.94 -1.22 0.03
CA ALA A 119 10.65 -2.03 1.00
C ALA A 119 9.71 -3.00 1.73
N GLN A 120 8.53 -2.54 2.17
CA GLN A 120 7.51 -3.39 2.80
C GLN A 120 7.03 -4.51 1.87
N ARG A 121 6.69 -4.17 0.61
CA ARG A 121 6.25 -5.17 -0.38
C ARG A 121 7.32 -6.22 -0.64
N LEU A 122 8.56 -5.79 -0.78
CA LEU A 122 9.68 -6.68 -1.02
C LEU A 122 9.97 -7.54 0.20
N PHE A 123 9.88 -6.97 1.41
CA PHE A 123 9.99 -7.70 2.66
C PHE A 123 8.95 -8.83 2.72
N ILE A 124 7.66 -8.50 2.59
CA ILE A 124 6.57 -9.49 2.67
C ILE A 124 6.74 -10.58 1.60
N LYS A 125 7.10 -10.20 0.37
CA LYS A 125 7.34 -11.14 -0.74
C LYS A 125 8.49 -12.10 -0.42
N ASN A 126 9.60 -11.60 0.10
CA ASN A 126 10.77 -12.41 0.44
C ASN A 126 10.49 -13.30 1.66
N ALA A 127 9.84 -12.75 2.69
CA ALA A 127 9.42 -13.50 3.87
C ALA A 127 8.56 -14.71 3.48
N ASN A 128 7.53 -14.51 2.66
CA ASN A 128 6.68 -15.62 2.20
C ASN A 128 7.47 -16.71 1.46
N LYS A 129 8.44 -16.33 0.62
CA LYS A 129 9.32 -17.30 -0.06
C LYS A 129 10.18 -18.09 0.92
N LEU A 130 10.79 -17.40 1.89
CA LEU A 130 11.65 -18.02 2.89
C LEU A 130 10.84 -18.94 3.82
N LEU A 131 9.71 -18.48 4.32
CA LEU A 131 8.81 -19.26 5.17
C LEU A 131 8.28 -20.51 4.45
N THR A 132 7.97 -20.41 3.17
CA THR A 132 7.53 -21.56 2.36
C THR A 132 8.65 -22.60 2.20
N ARG A 133 9.90 -22.14 2.05
CA ARG A 133 11.04 -23.02 1.77
C ARG A 133 11.67 -23.63 3.01
N TYR A 134 11.80 -22.85 4.08
CA TYR A 134 12.52 -23.23 5.29
C TYR A 134 11.59 -23.48 6.48
N GLY A 135 10.29 -23.25 6.30
CA GLY A 135 9.30 -23.38 7.36
C GLY A 135 9.47 -22.34 8.47
N TRP A 136 8.55 -22.40 9.43
CA TRP A 136 8.57 -21.63 10.65
C TRP A 136 7.85 -22.41 11.74
N ASN A 137 8.21 -22.15 12.99
CA ASN A 137 7.58 -22.78 14.13
C ASN A 137 6.51 -21.84 14.71
N PRO A 138 5.22 -22.25 14.77
CA PRO A 138 4.18 -21.43 15.36
C PRO A 138 4.39 -21.25 16.86
N PRO A 139 3.83 -20.16 17.46
CA PRO A 139 3.79 -20.02 18.91
C PRO A 139 3.17 -21.23 19.60
N GLU A 140 3.57 -21.49 20.84
CA GLU A 140 2.91 -22.47 21.68
C GLU A 140 1.41 -22.10 21.84
N GLY A 141 0.51 -23.08 21.66
CA GLY A 141 -0.93 -22.85 21.69
C GLY A 141 -1.58 -22.44 20.36
N TRP A 142 -0.82 -22.24 19.27
CA TRP A 142 -1.35 -22.10 17.92
C TRP A 142 -1.50 -23.49 17.27
N TYR A 143 -2.63 -24.15 17.51
CA TYR A 143 -3.02 -25.41 16.88
C TYR A 143 -4.42 -25.31 16.30
#